data_AF-A0A1B7P8F0-F1
#
_entry.id   AF-A0A1B7P8F0-F1
#
_cell.length_a   1.000
_cell.length_b   1.000
_cell.length_c   1.000
_cell.angle_alpha   90.00
_cell.angle_beta   90.00
_cell.angle_gamma   90.00
#
_symmetry.space_group_name_H-M   'P 1'
#
loop_
_entity.id
_entity.type
_entity.pdbx_description
1 polymer ?
#
loop_
_entity_poly.entity_id
_entity_poly.type
_entity_poly.pdbx_seq_one_letter_code
_entity_poly.pdbx_strand_id
1 'polypeptide(L)'
;MECVNFKPFSGPNEFSELIRALFHMYRSENPDLISFDWLQKTLDLEVVCKDTTKEEVGISTPPSLERAIRKCARINSPNSLDFLCPPADYSWTEVTIKTEAKCDGPLFSILGQGLAADGHRRVLAHRLFRHRPDHWGIMIRDHSPLNQHKSCRDYLLRSEIMGITSIIYRQMNEVRWVPSKSKYTEPELIYSGGPLIMDATLTFFLATVVTFIPGKVRVVQATCDPSNASTSLTFALRALYNLSMSCYDKTTA
;
A
#
# COMPACT_ATOMS: atom_id res chain seq x y z
N MET A 1 0.45 29.80 -10.61
CA MET A 1 0.56 28.63 -9.71
C MET A 1 0.46 29.20 -8.31
N GLU A 2 -0.71 29.13 -7.68
CA GLU A 2 -0.88 29.60 -6.31
C GLU A 2 -0.12 28.65 -5.38
N CYS A 3 0.81 29.16 -4.58
CA CYS A 3 1.44 28.38 -3.51
C CYS A 3 0.36 28.04 -2.49
N VAL A 4 -0.02 26.75 -2.42
CA VAL A 4 -0.82 26.24 -1.31
C VAL A 4 0.06 26.32 -0.07
N ASN A 5 -0.28 27.22 0.86
CA ASN A 5 0.41 27.34 2.14
C ASN A 5 -0.13 26.28 3.10
N PHE A 6 0.58 25.16 3.22
CA PHE A 6 0.26 24.11 4.18
C PHE A 6 0.53 24.60 5.61
N LYS A 7 -0.42 24.40 6.51
CA LYS A 7 -0.22 24.67 7.93
C LYS A 7 0.64 23.54 8.53
N PRO A 8 1.67 23.85 9.33
CA PRO A 8 2.44 22.82 10.02
C PRO A 8 1.56 22.05 11.01
N PHE A 9 1.78 20.75 11.13
CA PHE A 9 1.17 19.91 12.15
C PHE A 9 1.64 20.33 13.55
N SER A 10 0.73 20.34 14.52
CA SER A 10 1.00 20.56 15.94
C SER A 10 1.81 19.43 16.58
N GLY A 11 1.85 18.26 15.95
CA GLY A 11 2.69 17.12 16.33
C GLY A 11 2.31 15.81 15.62
N PRO A 12 3.02 14.70 15.91
CA PRO A 12 2.80 13.44 15.22
C PRO A 12 1.41 12.83 15.45
N ASN A 13 0.73 13.17 16.55
CA ASN A 13 -0.63 12.73 16.79
C ASN A 13 -1.62 13.29 15.77
N GLU A 14 -1.51 14.58 15.44
CA GLU A 14 -2.38 15.22 14.43
C GLU A 14 -2.17 14.58 13.05
N PHE A 15 -0.91 14.33 12.69
CA PHE A 15 -0.59 13.62 11.45
C PHE A 15 -1.14 12.18 11.44
N SER A 16 -1.00 11.44 12.54
CA SER A 16 -1.55 10.08 12.68
C SER A 16 -3.08 10.06 12.47
N GLU A 17 -3.79 11.00 13.08
CA GLU A 17 -5.24 11.16 12.91
C GLU A 17 -5.62 11.55 11.48
N LEU A 18 -4.83 12.41 10.82
CA LEU A 18 -5.03 12.73 9.41
C LEU A 18 -4.85 11.49 8.52
N ILE A 19 -3.80 10.69 8.73
CA ILE A 19 -3.58 9.44 7.97
C ILE A 19 -4.77 8.48 8.14
N ARG A 20 -5.31 8.37 9.37
CA ARG A 20 -6.51 7.58 9.65
C ARG A 20 -7.74 8.13 8.93
N ALA A 21 -7.92 9.45 8.92
CA ALA A 21 -9.03 10.11 8.23
C ALA A 21 -8.94 9.92 6.70
N LEU A 22 -7.74 10.06 6.12
CA LEU A 22 -7.48 9.80 4.71
C LEU A 22 -7.87 8.37 4.33
N PHE A 23 -7.50 7.36 5.13
CA PHE A 23 -7.94 5.99 4.88
C PHE A 23 -9.47 5.89 4.78
N HIS A 24 -10.21 6.51 5.71
CA HIS A 24 -11.67 6.45 5.72
C HIS A 24 -12.32 7.24 4.58
N MET A 25 -11.72 8.34 4.15
CA MET A 25 -12.10 9.08 2.95
C MET A 25 -12.01 8.16 1.73
N TYR A 26 -10.81 7.60 1.44
CA TYR A 26 -10.63 6.72 0.28
C TYR A 26 -11.40 5.41 0.37
N ARG A 27 -11.75 4.95 1.57
CA ARG A 27 -12.69 3.82 1.71
C ARG A 27 -14.06 4.15 1.13
N SER A 28 -14.51 5.39 1.27
CA SER A 28 -15.85 5.86 0.90
C SER A 28 -15.91 6.43 -0.52
N GLU A 29 -14.75 6.78 -1.09
CA GLU A 29 -14.64 7.31 -2.46
C GLU A 29 -15.04 6.27 -3.53
N ASN A 30 -15.73 6.75 -4.56
CA ASN A 30 -16.19 5.93 -5.69
C ASN A 30 -15.15 5.67 -6.80
N PRO A 31 -14.22 6.58 -7.15
CA PRO A 31 -13.22 6.26 -8.16
C PRO A 31 -12.19 5.27 -7.63
N ASP A 32 -12.06 4.11 -8.27
CA ASP A 32 -11.00 3.14 -7.97
C ASP A 32 -9.61 3.60 -8.46
N LEU A 33 -9.57 4.63 -9.31
CA LEU A 33 -8.38 5.24 -9.91
C LEU A 33 -8.33 6.72 -9.53
N ILE A 34 -7.25 7.14 -8.87
CA ILE A 34 -7.05 8.52 -8.45
C ILE A 34 -5.84 9.10 -9.20
N SER A 35 -6.02 10.16 -9.96
CA SER A 35 -4.93 10.79 -10.71
C SER A 35 -3.97 11.54 -9.79
N PHE A 36 -2.70 11.62 -10.21
CA PHE A 36 -1.68 12.39 -9.51
C PHE A 36 -2.08 13.86 -9.37
N ASP A 37 -2.59 14.47 -10.44
CA ASP A 37 -3.06 15.85 -10.44
C ASP A 37 -4.16 16.12 -9.42
N TRP A 38 -5.02 15.14 -9.17
CA TRP A 38 -6.06 15.26 -8.14
C TRP A 38 -5.47 15.10 -6.74
N LEU A 39 -4.61 14.10 -6.54
CA LEU A 39 -3.94 13.85 -5.25
C LEU A 39 -3.11 15.04 -4.77
N GLN A 40 -2.36 15.66 -5.68
CA GLN A 40 -1.48 16.80 -5.36
C GLN A 40 -2.25 18.09 -5.05
N LYS A 41 -3.57 18.10 -5.21
CA LYS A 41 -4.45 19.22 -4.78
C LYS A 41 -5.01 19.04 -3.37
N THR A 42 -4.58 18.00 -2.64
CA THR A 42 -4.94 17.81 -1.24
C THR A 42 -4.53 19.04 -0.43
N LEU A 43 -5.47 19.61 0.34
CA LEU A 43 -5.25 20.87 1.06
C LEU A 43 -4.66 20.66 2.45
N ASP A 44 -4.97 19.52 3.08
CA ASP A 44 -4.62 19.24 4.48
C ASP A 44 -3.22 18.62 4.63
N LEU A 45 -2.59 18.22 3.52
CA LEU A 45 -1.29 17.56 3.47
C LEU A 45 -0.63 17.80 2.12
N GLU A 46 0.66 18.15 2.13
CA GLU A 46 1.44 18.18 0.90
C GLU A 46 1.59 16.76 0.36
N VAL A 47 0.99 16.51 -0.81
CA VAL A 47 1.09 15.23 -1.50
C VAL A 47 1.93 15.41 -2.75
N VAL A 48 2.93 14.55 -2.92
CA VAL A 48 3.79 14.55 -4.10
C VAL A 48 3.65 13.19 -4.78
N CYS A 49 3.33 13.16 -6.06
CA CYS A 49 3.20 11.92 -6.82
C CYS A 49 4.23 11.86 -7.94
N LYS A 50 4.99 10.76 -8.03
CA LYS A 50 6.06 10.59 -9.01
C LYS A 50 5.90 9.27 -9.76
N ASP A 51 5.96 9.31 -11.09
CA ASP A 51 6.23 8.12 -11.89
C ASP A 51 7.75 7.93 -11.96
N THR A 52 8.25 6.98 -11.16
CA THR A 52 9.68 6.67 -11.09
C THR A 52 10.02 5.36 -11.79
N THR A 53 9.10 4.83 -12.61
CA THR A 53 9.28 3.51 -13.27
C THR A 53 10.44 3.45 -14.25
N LYS A 54 10.99 4.60 -14.66
CA LYS A 54 12.15 4.72 -15.56
C LYS A 54 13.44 5.10 -14.81
N GLU A 55 13.36 5.41 -13.52
CA GLU A 55 14.54 5.77 -12.72
C GLU A 55 15.32 4.50 -12.36
N GLU A 56 16.64 4.50 -12.57
CA GLU A 56 17.54 3.51 -11.97
C GLU A 56 17.71 3.85 -10.49
N VAL A 57 16.74 3.44 -9.66
CA VAL A 57 16.80 3.67 -8.22
C VAL A 57 17.62 2.55 -7.58
N GLY A 58 18.57 2.91 -6.70
CA GLY A 58 19.39 1.97 -5.92
C GLY A 58 18.60 1.02 -5.00
N ILE A 59 17.28 1.21 -4.88
CA ILE A 59 16.36 0.15 -4.50
C ILE A 59 16.03 -0.60 -5.78
N SER A 60 16.98 -1.41 -6.26
CA SER A 60 16.67 -2.47 -7.22
C SER A 60 15.45 -3.17 -6.65
N THR A 61 14.35 -3.24 -7.41
CA THR A 61 13.38 -4.32 -7.20
C THR A 61 14.25 -5.56 -7.07
N PRO A 62 14.35 -6.19 -5.88
CA PRO A 62 15.38 -7.21 -5.70
C PRO A 62 15.16 -8.27 -6.77
N PRO A 63 16.21 -8.82 -7.41
CA PRO A 63 16.02 -9.91 -8.37
C PRO A 63 15.21 -11.07 -7.78
N SER A 64 15.18 -11.21 -6.44
CA SER A 64 14.26 -12.08 -5.72
C SER A 64 12.79 -11.65 -5.77
N LEU A 65 12.46 -10.36 -5.65
CA LEU A 65 11.10 -9.85 -5.82
C LEU A 65 10.64 -10.03 -7.27
N GLU A 66 11.49 -9.74 -8.26
CA GLU A 66 11.17 -9.99 -9.66
C GLU A 66 11.01 -11.49 -9.96
N ARG A 67 11.94 -12.33 -9.47
CA ARG A 67 11.80 -13.79 -9.57
C ARG A 67 10.54 -14.29 -8.89
N ALA A 68 10.19 -13.73 -7.75
CA ALA A 68 8.99 -14.14 -7.02
C ALA A 68 7.71 -13.67 -7.74
N ILE A 69 7.69 -12.47 -8.34
CA ILE A 69 6.62 -12.03 -9.26
C ILE A 69 6.47 -13.04 -10.40
N ARG A 70 7.58 -13.40 -11.06
CA ARG A 70 7.60 -14.36 -12.17
C ARG A 70 7.22 -15.78 -11.74
N LYS A 71 7.62 -16.21 -10.53
CA LYS A 71 7.29 -17.52 -9.93
C LYS A 71 5.91 -17.57 -9.29
N CYS A 72 5.22 -16.44 -9.15
CA CYS A 72 3.82 -16.36 -8.73
C CYS A 72 2.87 -16.85 -9.84
N ALA A 73 3.27 -17.89 -10.58
CA ALA A 73 2.57 -18.51 -11.71
C ALA A 73 1.24 -19.19 -11.34
N ARG A 74 0.73 -18.96 -10.13
CA ARG A 74 -0.57 -19.40 -9.63
C ARG A 74 -1.47 -18.22 -9.26
N ILE A 75 -1.39 -17.14 -10.03
CA ILE A 75 -2.55 -16.26 -10.15
C ILE A 75 -3.42 -16.99 -11.16
N ASN A 76 -4.28 -17.90 -10.69
CA ASN A 76 -5.23 -18.51 -11.60
C ASN A 76 -6.03 -17.39 -12.35
N SER A 77 -6.66 -17.76 -13.47
CA SER A 77 -7.57 -16.94 -14.31
C SER A 77 -8.19 -15.66 -13.68
N PRO A 78 -8.15 -14.51 -14.38
CA PRO A 78 -8.76 -13.26 -13.90
C PRO A 78 -10.30 -13.29 -13.79
N ASN A 79 -10.95 -14.35 -14.26
CA ASN A 79 -12.41 -14.43 -14.43
C ASN A 79 -13.11 -15.54 -13.63
N SER A 80 -12.40 -16.36 -12.86
CA SER A 80 -13.06 -17.40 -12.07
C SER A 80 -13.44 -16.88 -10.68
N LEU A 81 -14.70 -17.10 -10.32
CA LEU A 81 -15.28 -16.80 -9.01
C LEU A 81 -14.70 -17.69 -7.89
N ASP A 82 -13.94 -18.74 -8.22
CA ASP A 82 -13.49 -19.79 -7.30
C ASP A 82 -12.15 -19.49 -6.58
N PHE A 83 -11.74 -18.22 -6.55
CA PHE A 83 -10.42 -17.79 -6.07
C PHE A 83 -10.37 -17.47 -4.58
N LEU A 84 -10.96 -18.36 -3.80
CA LEU A 84 -10.94 -18.26 -2.35
C LEU A 84 -9.58 -18.64 -1.75
N CYS A 85 -8.64 -19.17 -2.53
CA CYS A 85 -7.31 -19.54 -2.04
C CYS A 85 -6.19 -18.80 -2.77
N PRO A 86 -5.30 -18.07 -2.06
CA PRO A 86 -4.04 -17.61 -2.64
C PRO A 86 -3.22 -18.83 -3.11
N PRO A 87 -2.28 -18.63 -4.05
CA PRO A 87 -1.42 -19.69 -4.53
C PRO A 87 -0.75 -20.42 -3.37
N ALA A 88 -0.94 -21.74 -3.31
CA ALA A 88 -0.31 -22.61 -2.31
C ALA A 88 1.22 -22.72 -2.45
N ASP A 89 1.82 -22.09 -3.48
CA ASP A 89 3.27 -22.12 -3.72
C ASP A 89 3.98 -20.85 -3.25
N TYR A 90 4.78 -21.03 -2.22
CA TYR A 90 5.47 -20.04 -1.38
C TYR A 90 6.78 -19.54 -2.01
N SER A 91 6.78 -19.15 -3.28
CA SER A 91 8.02 -18.76 -3.98
C SER A 91 8.56 -17.35 -3.66
N TRP A 92 7.90 -16.60 -2.76
CA TRP A 92 8.27 -15.24 -2.36
C TRP A 92 9.21 -15.13 -1.16
N THR A 93 9.56 -16.25 -0.53
CA THR A 93 10.54 -16.34 0.56
C THR A 93 11.97 -15.98 0.13
N GLU A 94 12.22 -15.80 -1.18
CA GLU A 94 13.52 -15.32 -1.70
C GLU A 94 13.77 -13.83 -1.41
N VAL A 95 12.72 -13.04 -1.13
CA VAL A 95 12.90 -11.68 -0.59
C VAL A 95 13.18 -11.84 0.90
N THR A 96 14.22 -11.19 1.42
CA THR A 96 14.62 -11.24 2.83
C THR A 96 13.54 -10.61 3.73
N ILE A 97 12.43 -11.32 3.91
CA ILE A 97 11.32 -10.94 4.78
C ILE A 97 11.78 -11.25 6.20
N LYS A 98 12.07 -10.21 6.99
CA LYS A 98 12.48 -10.39 8.39
C LYS A 98 11.34 -10.88 9.27
N THR A 99 10.11 -10.50 8.96
CA THR A 99 8.93 -10.94 9.71
C THR A 99 7.67 -10.85 8.83
N GLU A 100 6.94 -11.96 8.72
CA GLU A 100 5.58 -11.97 8.19
C GLU A 100 4.60 -11.62 9.31
N ALA A 101 3.65 -10.73 9.02
CA ALA A 101 2.61 -10.32 9.95
C ALA A 101 1.23 -10.55 9.31
N LYS A 102 0.25 -10.90 10.14
CA LYS A 102 -1.15 -10.86 9.72
C LYS A 102 -1.56 -9.41 9.45
N CYS A 103 -2.52 -9.22 8.54
CA CYS A 103 -3.17 -7.94 8.29
C CYS A 103 -4.13 -7.59 9.45
N ASP A 104 -3.58 -7.51 10.66
CA ASP A 104 -4.30 -7.21 11.89
C ASP A 104 -4.17 -5.72 12.21
N GLY A 105 -5.21 -5.15 12.82
CA GLY A 105 -5.32 -3.73 13.12
C GLY A 105 -6.59 -3.11 12.54
N PRO A 106 -7.00 -1.92 13.01
CA PRO A 106 -8.28 -1.32 12.66
C PRO A 106 -8.40 -1.02 11.16
N LEU A 107 -7.31 -0.58 10.51
CA LEU A 107 -7.31 -0.29 9.06
C LEU A 107 -7.04 -1.54 8.21
N PHE A 108 -6.06 -2.36 8.60
CA PHE A 108 -5.74 -3.58 7.88
C PHE A 108 -6.85 -4.63 7.92
N SER A 109 -7.62 -4.73 9.01
CA SER A 109 -8.75 -5.67 9.08
C SER A 109 -9.81 -5.38 8.03
N ILE A 110 -10.02 -4.11 7.65
CA ILE A 110 -10.93 -3.72 6.57
C ILE A 110 -10.41 -4.23 5.23
N LEU A 111 -9.13 -3.98 4.93
CA LEU A 111 -8.50 -4.48 3.70
C LEU A 111 -8.41 -6.01 3.67
N GLY A 112 -8.21 -6.66 4.81
CA GLY A 112 -8.11 -8.11 4.96
C GLY A 112 -9.46 -8.84 4.90
N GLN A 113 -10.56 -8.20 5.33
CA GLN A 113 -11.92 -8.68 5.06
C GLN A 113 -12.28 -8.52 3.58
N GLY A 114 -11.71 -7.50 2.96
CA GLY A 114 -11.87 -7.15 1.55
C GLY A 114 -12.97 -6.13 1.32
N LEU A 115 -12.76 -5.26 0.32
CA LEU A 115 -13.75 -4.28 -0.10
C LEU A 115 -14.66 -4.93 -1.13
N ALA A 116 -15.94 -5.03 -0.79
CA ALA A 116 -16.96 -5.53 -1.71
C ALA A 116 -17.44 -4.40 -2.63
N ALA A 117 -17.59 -4.71 -3.91
CA ALA A 117 -18.27 -3.88 -4.89
C ALA A 117 -19.04 -4.83 -5.82
N ASP A 118 -20.27 -4.45 -6.17
CA ASP A 118 -21.16 -5.24 -7.03
C ASP A 118 -21.34 -6.70 -6.57
N GLY A 119 -21.40 -6.92 -5.26
CA GLY A 119 -21.60 -8.26 -4.66
C GLY A 119 -20.35 -9.15 -4.58
N HIS A 120 -19.18 -8.67 -5.03
CA HIS A 120 -17.93 -9.44 -5.01
C HIS A 120 -16.80 -8.71 -4.27
N ARG A 121 -15.90 -9.47 -3.62
CA ARG A 121 -14.68 -8.92 -2.99
C ARG A 121 -13.68 -8.47 -4.06
N ARG A 122 -13.74 -7.19 -4.39
CA ARG A 122 -12.92 -6.53 -5.42
C ARG A 122 -11.49 -6.31 -4.94
N VAL A 123 -11.32 -5.81 -3.72
CA VAL A 123 -10.00 -5.56 -3.11
C VAL A 123 -9.79 -6.48 -1.93
N LEU A 124 -8.60 -7.08 -1.80
CA LEU A 124 -8.25 -7.95 -0.67
C LEU A 124 -6.76 -7.82 -0.34
N ALA A 125 -6.45 -7.45 0.90
CA ALA A 125 -5.09 -7.55 1.43
C ALA A 125 -4.78 -8.98 1.87
N HIS A 126 -3.61 -9.48 1.46
CA HIS A 126 -3.20 -10.86 1.72
C HIS A 126 -2.15 -10.97 2.82
N ARG A 127 -1.07 -10.18 2.75
CA ARG A 127 0.04 -10.29 3.70
C ARG A 127 0.65 -8.93 3.97
N LEU A 128 1.01 -8.72 5.23
CA LEU A 128 1.82 -7.60 5.70
C LEU A 128 3.22 -8.16 6.00
N PHE A 129 4.25 -7.46 5.55
CA PHE A 129 5.64 -7.85 5.78
C PHE A 129 6.42 -6.65 6.30
N ARG A 130 7.29 -6.92 7.27
CA ARG A 130 8.22 -5.92 7.80
C ARG A 130 9.62 -6.24 7.28
N HIS A 131 10.17 -5.33 6.48
CA HIS A 131 11.52 -5.44 5.95
C HIS A 131 12.55 -4.83 6.93
N ARG A 132 12.22 -3.66 7.49
CA ARG A 132 12.96 -2.97 8.57
C ARG A 132 11.96 -2.26 9.50
N PRO A 133 12.36 -1.77 10.69
CA PRO A 133 11.44 -1.06 11.59
C PRO A 133 10.69 0.10 10.92
N ASP A 134 11.36 0.82 10.03
CA ASP A 134 10.91 1.96 9.23
C ASP A 134 10.33 1.57 7.86
N HIS A 135 10.49 0.32 7.43
CA HIS A 135 10.05 -0.16 6.11
C HIS A 135 9.13 -1.36 6.21
N TRP A 136 7.86 -1.13 5.90
CA TRP A 136 6.83 -2.14 5.83
C TRP A 136 6.24 -2.23 4.43
N GLY A 137 5.67 -3.37 4.10
CA GLY A 137 4.92 -3.51 2.87
C GLY A 137 3.76 -4.48 2.97
N ILE A 138 2.85 -4.37 2.00
CA ILE A 138 1.62 -5.15 1.94
C ILE A 138 1.37 -5.63 0.52
N MET A 139 0.83 -6.84 0.41
CA MET A 139 0.34 -7.40 -0.84
C MET A 139 -1.18 -7.25 -0.91
N ILE A 140 -1.66 -6.64 -1.99
CA ILE A 140 -3.08 -6.40 -2.24
C ILE A 140 -3.45 -7.01 -3.59
N ARG A 141 -4.59 -7.70 -3.62
CA ARG A 141 -5.29 -8.08 -4.84
C ARG A 141 -6.38 -7.04 -5.11
N ASP A 142 -6.45 -6.54 -6.34
CA ASP A 142 -7.42 -5.52 -6.73
C ASP A 142 -8.02 -5.85 -8.11
N HIS A 143 -9.32 -6.11 -8.14
CA HIS A 143 -10.10 -6.39 -9.34
C HIS A 143 -10.92 -5.17 -9.81
N SER A 144 -10.53 -3.97 -9.39
CA SER A 144 -11.23 -2.77 -9.83
C SER A 144 -11.21 -2.65 -11.35
N PRO A 145 -12.34 -2.28 -11.97
CA PRO A 145 -12.45 -2.19 -13.42
C PRO A 145 -11.52 -1.09 -13.93
N LEU A 146 -10.38 -1.49 -14.49
CA LEU A 146 -9.42 -0.61 -15.15
C LEU A 146 -9.97 -0.22 -16.53
N ASN A 147 -11.09 0.51 -16.58
CA ASN A 147 -11.65 0.96 -17.84
C ASN A 147 -10.67 1.92 -18.55
N GLN A 148 -10.30 1.55 -19.78
CA GLN A 148 -9.71 2.35 -20.87
C GLN A 148 -8.35 3.08 -20.69
N HIS A 149 -7.79 3.23 -19.49
CA HIS A 149 -6.50 3.92 -19.31
C HIS A 149 -5.27 2.99 -19.43
N LYS A 150 -5.19 2.22 -20.52
CA LYS A 150 -4.14 1.19 -20.72
C LYS A 150 -2.70 1.75 -20.70
N SER A 151 -2.50 3.06 -20.88
CA SER A 151 -1.18 3.71 -20.99
C SER A 151 -0.85 4.77 -19.94
N CYS A 152 -1.81 5.26 -19.16
CA CYS A 152 -1.55 6.28 -18.13
C CYS A 152 -0.77 5.67 -16.95
N ARG A 153 0.24 6.38 -16.44
CA ARG A 153 1.02 6.01 -15.25
C ARG A 153 0.89 7.03 -14.12
N ASP A 154 0.18 8.10 -14.38
CA ASP A 154 -0.11 9.26 -13.55
C ASP A 154 -1.31 9.03 -12.61
N TYR A 155 -1.42 7.81 -12.06
CA TYR A 155 -2.50 7.47 -11.12
C TYR A 155 -2.05 6.46 -10.07
N LEU A 156 -2.76 6.48 -8.94
CA LEU A 156 -2.74 5.42 -7.93
C LEU A 156 -4.10 4.72 -7.89
N LEU A 157 -4.08 3.44 -7.52
CA LEU A 157 -5.29 2.72 -7.18
C LEU A 157 -5.75 3.15 -5.79
N ARG A 158 -7.07 3.21 -5.59
CA ARG A 158 -7.68 3.47 -4.28
C ARG A 158 -7.15 2.51 -3.21
N SER A 159 -6.98 1.24 -3.57
CA SER A 159 -6.41 0.21 -2.69
C SER A 159 -4.93 0.44 -2.34
N GLU A 160 -4.14 1.03 -3.25
CA GLU A 160 -2.73 1.41 -3.01
C GLU A 160 -2.65 2.50 -1.94
N ILE A 161 -3.50 3.52 -2.03
CA ILE A 161 -3.57 4.62 -1.06
C ILE A 161 -4.02 4.10 0.32
N MET A 162 -5.05 3.24 0.35
CA MET A 162 -5.52 2.62 1.58
C MET A 162 -4.47 1.70 2.22
N GLY A 163 -3.70 0.96 1.41
CA GLY A 163 -2.60 0.13 1.88
C GLY A 163 -1.48 0.96 2.51
N ILE A 164 -1.11 2.07 1.88
CA ILE A 164 -0.07 3.00 2.36
C ILE A 164 -0.49 3.66 3.67
N THR A 165 -1.69 4.22 3.74
CA THR A 165 -2.19 4.86 4.97
C THR A 165 -2.31 3.84 6.11
N SER A 166 -2.71 2.61 5.83
CA SER A 166 -2.71 1.52 6.83
C SER A 166 -1.33 1.20 7.37
N ILE A 167 -0.31 1.15 6.50
CA ILE A 167 1.08 0.92 6.90
C ILE A 167 1.59 2.06 7.78
N ILE A 168 1.47 3.31 7.32
CA ILE A 168 1.95 4.49 8.05
C ILE A 168 1.28 4.56 9.43
N TYR A 169 -0.05 4.40 9.47
CA TYR A 169 -0.79 4.39 10.72
C TYR A 169 -0.32 3.29 11.67
N ARG A 170 -0.04 2.07 11.17
CA ARG A 170 0.50 0.98 11.98
C ARG A 170 1.93 1.23 12.48
N GLN A 171 2.75 1.93 11.70
CA GLN A 171 4.10 2.30 12.14
C GLN A 171 4.08 3.37 13.23
N MET A 172 3.03 4.18 13.30
CA MET A 172 2.86 5.24 14.30
C MET A 172 2.17 4.79 15.59
N ASN A 173 1.30 3.79 15.50
CA ASN A 173 0.39 3.42 16.59
C ASN A 173 0.50 1.95 16.96
N GLU A 174 0.50 1.70 18.27
CA GLU A 174 0.21 0.39 18.83
C GLU A 174 -1.31 0.26 18.98
N VAL A 175 -1.86 -0.83 18.44
CA VAL A 175 -3.28 -1.14 18.55
C VAL A 175 -3.46 -2.61 18.85
N ARG A 176 -4.18 -2.95 19.92
CA ARG A 176 -4.38 -4.33 20.37
C ARG A 176 -5.81 -4.78 20.12
N TRP A 177 -5.99 -6.01 19.68
CA TRP A 177 -7.31 -6.63 19.62
C TRP A 177 -7.74 -7.05 21.02
N VAL A 178 -8.98 -6.72 21.42
CA VAL A 178 -9.57 -7.15 22.70
C VAL A 178 -10.67 -8.17 22.40
N PRO A 179 -10.39 -9.49 22.52
CA PRO A 179 -11.34 -10.53 22.15
C PRO A 179 -12.68 -10.42 22.87
N SER A 180 -12.67 -10.10 24.17
CA SER A 180 -13.88 -9.99 25.00
C SER A 180 -14.83 -8.87 24.56
N LYS A 181 -14.31 -7.86 23.86
CA LYS A 181 -15.10 -6.72 23.35
C LYS A 181 -15.29 -6.79 21.83
N SER A 182 -14.72 -7.80 21.17
CA SER A 182 -14.65 -7.94 19.71
C SER A 182 -14.29 -6.62 19.00
N LYS A 183 -13.33 -5.88 19.57
CA LYS A 183 -12.88 -4.60 19.02
C LYS A 183 -11.41 -4.33 19.33
N TYR A 184 -10.82 -3.43 18.56
CA TYR A 184 -9.50 -2.89 18.83
C TYR A 184 -9.54 -1.89 19.99
N THR A 185 -8.43 -1.77 20.73
CA THR A 185 -8.20 -0.68 21.68
C THR A 185 -8.15 0.66 20.97
N GLU A 186 -8.30 1.74 21.74
CA GLU A 186 -7.87 3.05 21.26
C GLU A 186 -6.39 2.99 20.85
N PRO A 187 -6.00 3.68 19.77
CA PRO A 187 -4.63 3.71 19.32
C PRO A 187 -3.74 4.44 20.33
N GLU A 188 -2.61 3.83 20.66
CA GLU A 188 -1.56 4.47 21.46
C GLU A 188 -0.44 4.91 20.51
N LEU A 189 -0.18 6.22 20.44
CA LEU A 189 0.91 6.75 19.64
C LEU A 189 2.25 6.28 20.23
N ILE A 190 2.93 5.37 19.54
CA ILE A 190 4.26 4.87 19.93
C ILE A 190 5.39 5.63 19.25
N TYR A 191 5.06 6.41 18.23
CA TYR A 191 6.02 7.28 17.58
C TYR A 191 6.35 8.46 18.49
N SER A 192 7.51 8.41 19.13
CA SER A 192 7.95 9.39 20.13
C SER A 192 8.55 10.68 19.54
N GLY A 193 8.57 10.82 18.21
CA GLY A 193 9.18 11.98 17.53
C GLY A 193 10.71 11.86 17.48
N GLY A 194 11.25 11.88 16.27
CA GLY A 194 12.69 11.87 16.01
C GLY A 194 13.05 10.94 14.85
N PRO A 195 14.17 11.21 14.14
CA PRO A 195 14.70 10.26 13.18
C PRO A 195 15.05 8.97 13.92
N LEU A 196 14.53 7.83 13.48
CA LEU A 196 14.97 6.52 13.97
C LEU A 196 16.42 6.30 13.53
N ILE A 197 17.41 6.85 14.25
CA ILE A 197 18.83 6.74 13.87
C ILE A 197 19.22 5.25 13.89
N MET A 198 19.19 4.64 12.72
CA MET A 198 19.91 3.42 12.40
C MET A 198 20.78 3.77 11.20
N ASP A 199 22.09 3.93 11.46
CA ASP A 199 23.13 4.27 10.49
C ASP A 199 22.87 5.50 9.62
N ALA A 200 23.19 6.68 10.15
CA ALA A 200 23.50 7.93 9.43
C ALA A 200 22.50 8.43 8.36
N THR A 201 21.29 7.88 8.28
CA THR A 201 20.29 8.24 7.28
C THR A 201 19.02 8.72 8.00
N LEU A 202 18.52 9.91 7.66
CA LEU A 202 17.24 10.43 8.15
C LEU A 202 16.13 9.41 7.88
N THR A 203 15.38 9.05 8.92
CA THR A 203 14.47 7.91 8.84
C THR A 203 13.08 8.34 8.43
N PHE A 204 12.83 8.26 7.13
CA PHE A 204 11.50 8.33 6.57
C PHE A 204 10.78 7.00 6.81
N PHE A 205 9.51 7.03 7.17
CA PHE A 205 8.70 5.82 7.04
C PHE A 205 8.59 5.48 5.56
N LEU A 206 8.85 4.22 5.22
CA LEU A 206 8.71 3.68 3.89
C LEU A 206 7.59 2.64 3.89
N ALA A 207 6.50 2.95 3.20
CA ALA A 207 5.44 2.01 2.90
C ALA A 207 5.63 1.46 1.48
N THR A 208 5.48 0.15 1.29
CA THR A 208 5.48 -0.47 -0.05
C THR A 208 4.23 -1.28 -0.27
N VAL A 209 3.45 -0.96 -1.29
CA VAL A 209 2.29 -1.76 -1.70
C VAL A 209 2.63 -2.48 -3.00
N VAL A 210 2.45 -3.79 -3.01
CA VAL A 210 2.49 -4.62 -4.21
C VAL A 210 1.07 -4.99 -4.56
N THR A 211 0.56 -4.43 -5.66
CA THR A 211 -0.83 -4.61 -6.08
C THR A 211 -0.90 -5.52 -7.29
N PHE A 212 -1.65 -6.61 -7.16
CA PHE A 212 -1.97 -7.53 -8.23
C PHE A 212 -3.32 -7.13 -8.83
N ILE A 213 -3.29 -6.72 -10.09
CA ILE A 213 -4.46 -6.41 -10.91
C ILE A 213 -4.53 -7.37 -12.10
N PRO A 214 -5.68 -7.52 -12.78
CA PRO A 214 -5.76 -8.35 -13.96
C PRO A 214 -4.68 -8.00 -15.00
N GLY A 215 -3.83 -8.97 -15.34
CA GLY A 215 -2.75 -8.84 -16.32
C GLY A 215 -1.50 -8.08 -15.85
N LYS A 216 -1.45 -7.51 -14.64
CA LYS A 216 -0.32 -6.66 -14.22
C LYS A 216 -0.03 -6.72 -12.72
N VAL A 217 1.20 -6.38 -12.36
CA VAL A 217 1.62 -6.11 -10.97
C VAL A 217 2.17 -4.70 -10.89
N ARG A 218 1.72 -3.95 -9.90
CA ARG A 218 2.17 -2.59 -9.59
C ARG A 218 2.93 -2.58 -8.28
N VAL A 219 4.01 -1.82 -8.22
CA VAL A 219 4.74 -1.56 -6.98
C VAL A 219 4.71 -0.06 -6.73
N VAL A 220 4.04 0.33 -5.66
CA VAL A 220 3.98 1.71 -5.20
C VAL A 220 4.70 1.82 -3.87
N GLN A 221 5.51 2.86 -3.74
CA GLN A 221 6.11 3.22 -2.47
C GLN A 221 5.57 4.56 -2.01
N ALA A 222 5.51 4.74 -0.70
CA ALA A 222 5.32 6.06 -0.12
C ALA A 222 6.30 6.33 0.99
N THR A 223 6.72 7.58 1.07
CA THR A 223 7.60 8.08 2.12
C THR A 223 7.01 9.30 2.80
N CYS A 224 7.16 9.36 4.11
CA CYS A 224 6.87 10.55 4.91
C CYS A 224 7.82 10.63 6.11
N ASP A 225 8.04 11.84 6.62
CA ASP A 225 8.77 12.09 7.87
C ASP A 225 7.82 12.68 8.91
N PRO A 226 7.22 11.88 9.80
CA PRO A 226 6.29 12.39 10.80
C PRO A 226 6.95 13.28 11.87
N SER A 227 8.29 13.38 11.92
CA SER A 227 8.98 14.34 12.79
C SER A 227 9.01 15.76 12.22
N ASN A 228 8.78 15.90 10.92
CA ASN A 228 8.72 17.20 10.26
C ASN A 228 7.30 17.77 10.36
N ALA A 229 7.16 18.96 10.96
CA ALA A 229 5.87 19.63 11.08
C ALA A 229 5.27 20.00 9.70
N SER A 230 6.10 20.16 8.66
CA SER A 230 5.68 20.37 7.27
C SER A 230 5.86 19.10 6.44
N THR A 231 5.56 17.94 7.03
CA THR A 231 5.77 16.66 6.33
C THR A 231 4.93 16.56 5.07
N SER A 232 5.55 16.02 4.02
CA SER A 232 4.90 15.66 2.77
C SER A 232 4.71 14.15 2.69
N LEU A 233 3.60 13.71 2.13
CA LEU A 233 3.41 12.31 1.74
C LEU A 233 3.77 12.15 0.26
N THR A 234 4.94 11.56 0.01
CA THR A 234 5.41 11.32 -1.36
C THR A 234 5.06 9.92 -1.80
N PHE A 235 4.24 9.78 -2.84
CA PHE A 235 3.98 8.54 -3.54
C PHE A 235 4.89 8.40 -4.76
N ALA A 236 5.45 7.20 -4.95
CA ALA A 236 6.25 6.83 -6.10
C ALA A 236 5.73 5.54 -6.71
N LEU A 237 5.26 5.59 -7.96
CA LEU A 237 5.08 4.39 -8.76
C LEU A 237 6.47 3.89 -9.14
N ARG A 238 6.91 2.78 -8.53
CA ARG A 238 8.26 2.23 -8.68
C ARG A 238 8.36 1.25 -9.83
N ALA A 239 7.35 0.42 -10.01
CA ALA A 239 7.37 -0.58 -11.06
C ALA A 239 5.98 -0.95 -11.55
N LEU A 240 5.93 -1.32 -12.82
CA LEU A 240 4.75 -1.85 -13.50
C LEU A 240 5.18 -3.06 -14.32
N TYR A 241 4.79 -4.25 -13.89
CA TYR A 241 5.09 -5.50 -14.56
C TYR A 241 3.85 -5.98 -15.31
N ASN A 242 3.99 -6.27 -16.60
CA ASN A 242 2.95 -6.97 -17.34
C ASN A 242 3.11 -8.48 -17.09
N LEU A 243 2.03 -9.13 -16.68
CA LEU A 243 1.98 -10.58 -16.57
C LEU A 243 1.58 -11.15 -17.94
N SER A 244 2.40 -12.05 -18.48
CA SER A 244 2.08 -12.71 -19.75
C SER A 244 0.87 -13.62 -19.60
N MET A 245 0.06 -13.78 -20.65
CA MET A 245 -1.07 -14.74 -20.66
C MET A 245 -0.61 -16.19 -20.43
N SER A 246 0.67 -16.51 -20.69
CA SER A 246 1.30 -17.80 -20.36
C SER A 246 1.58 -18.02 -18.86
N CYS A 247 1.48 -16.97 -18.04
CA CYS A 247 1.59 -17.07 -16.57
C CYS A 247 0.24 -17.37 -15.89
N TYR A 248 -0.85 -17.45 -16.65
CA TYR A 248 -2.18 -17.79 -16.15
C TYR A 248 -2.48 -19.26 -16.38
N ASP A 249 -3.03 -19.91 -15.37
CA ASP A 249 -3.50 -21.29 -15.48
C ASP A 249 -4.70 -21.37 -16.43
N LYS A 250 -4.51 -22.02 -17.57
CA LYS A 250 -5.53 -22.22 -18.61
C LYS A 250 -6.46 -23.40 -18.32
N THR A 251 -6.21 -24.19 -17.27
CA THR A 251 -7.04 -25.35 -16.90
C THR A 251 -8.30 -24.98 -16.12
N THR A 252 -8.47 -23.71 -15.77
CA THR A 252 -9.61 -23.17 -15.00
C THR A 252 -10.48 -22.19 -15.81
N ALA A 253 -10.35 -22.21 -17.14
CA ALA A 253 -11.17 -21.43 -18.08
C ALA A 253 -12.37 -22.23 -18.59
#